data_AF-A0A9Q6EN06-F1
#
_entry.id   AF-A0A9Q6EN06-F1
#
_cell.length_a   1.000
_cell.length_b   1.000
_cell.length_c   1.000
_cell.angle_alpha   90.00
_cell.angle_beta   90.00
_cell.angle_gamma   90.00
#
_symmetry.space_group_name_H-M   'P 1'
#
loop_
_entity.id
_entity.type
_entity.pdbx_description
1 polymer ?
#
loop_
_entity_poly.entity_id
_entity_poly.type
_entity_poly.pdbx_seq_one_letter_code
_entity_poly.pdbx_strand_id
1 'polypeptide(L)'
;MQRNLIWTPSHPGYVSGRYYQNTPLIYTDSSSTGVLTVNSLTYTPFRIDKNVIFDRFAISCAGTVANGAARFGIYTNKNGVPGNLLVDTGEIIAATSGIKEAIISFSASLLDWYWYAGATPVPPNLYNGITFLGNNYLLGQATPTSTSATASIRQSGFTYGAMPSVAPIDNLSFITGNLAPLFWLRAG
;
A
#
# COMPACT_ATOMS: atom_id res chain seq x y z
N MET A 1 22.47 11.14 -32.26
CA MET A 1 21.02 10.92 -32.48
C MET A 1 20.35 10.79 -31.13
N GLN A 2 19.61 11.82 -30.71
CA GLN A 2 18.82 11.77 -29.48
C GLN A 2 17.52 11.03 -29.80
N ARG A 3 17.38 9.80 -29.32
CA ARG A 3 16.19 8.96 -29.56
C ARG A 3 15.03 9.60 -28.79
N ASN A 4 14.11 10.24 -29.50
CA ASN A 4 12.84 10.69 -28.91
C ASN A 4 12.07 9.45 -28.45
N LEU A 5 12.20 9.12 -27.17
CA LEU A 5 11.39 8.11 -26.52
C LEU A 5 9.98 8.68 -26.41
N ILE A 6 9.05 8.17 -27.23
CA ILE A 6 7.63 8.43 -27.05
C ILE A 6 7.24 7.74 -25.73
N TRP A 7 7.01 8.53 -24.69
CA TRP A 7 6.51 8.04 -23.42
C TRP A 7 5.06 7.60 -23.60
N THR A 8 4.80 6.30 -23.56
CA THR A 8 3.44 5.79 -23.45
C THR A 8 3.00 5.89 -21.99
N PRO A 9 1.87 6.55 -21.69
CA PRO A 9 1.35 6.60 -20.34
C PRO A 9 1.03 5.19 -19.83
N SER A 10 1.52 4.86 -18.64
CA SER A 10 1.20 3.58 -17.97
C SER A 10 -0.21 3.55 -17.36
N HIS A 11 -0.91 4.69 -17.33
CA HIS A 11 -2.29 4.81 -16.85
C HIS A 11 -3.10 5.78 -17.74
N PRO A 12 -4.38 5.47 -18.06
CA PRO A 12 -5.22 6.31 -18.94
C PRO A 12 -5.65 7.63 -18.28
N GLY A 13 -5.53 7.75 -16.96
CA GLY A 13 -5.94 8.93 -16.18
C GLY A 13 -6.91 8.58 -15.06
N TYR A 14 -7.03 9.47 -14.08
CA TYR A 14 -7.92 9.31 -12.93
C TYR A 14 -9.25 10.03 -13.15
N VAL A 15 -10.34 9.38 -12.78
CA VAL A 15 -11.71 9.90 -12.87
C VAL A 15 -12.20 10.18 -11.46
N SER A 16 -12.63 11.42 -11.21
CA SER A 16 -13.18 11.85 -9.92
C SER A 16 -14.27 10.89 -9.43
N GLY A 17 -14.26 10.60 -8.13
CA GLY A 17 -15.18 9.69 -7.46
C GLY A 17 -14.84 8.20 -7.61
N ARG A 18 -13.86 7.81 -8.42
CA ARG A 18 -13.46 6.40 -8.58
C ARG A 18 -12.32 5.99 -7.65
N TYR A 19 -12.38 4.74 -7.20
CA TYR A 19 -11.34 4.10 -6.41
C TYR A 19 -10.32 3.41 -7.30
N TYR A 20 -9.05 3.66 -7.03
CA TYR A 20 -7.92 3.08 -7.75
C TYR A 20 -7.07 2.27 -6.79
N GLN A 21 -6.69 1.06 -7.21
CA GLN A 21 -5.80 0.19 -6.45
C GLN A 21 -4.36 0.67 -6.50
N ASN A 22 -3.58 0.16 -5.54
CA ASN A 22 -2.17 0.44 -5.36
C ASN A 22 -1.24 0.00 -6.50
N THR A 23 -1.67 -0.84 -7.46
CA THR A 23 -0.80 -1.21 -8.57
C THR A 23 -1.57 -1.81 -9.76
N PRO A 24 -1.14 -1.53 -11.00
CA PRO A 24 -1.68 -2.20 -12.18
C PRO A 24 -1.29 -3.68 -12.29
N LEU A 25 -0.46 -4.19 -11.36
CA LEU A 25 0.13 -5.53 -11.40
C LEU A 25 -0.67 -6.59 -10.61
N ILE A 26 -1.88 -6.27 -10.14
CA ILE A 26 -2.78 -7.24 -9.51
C ILE A 26 -3.58 -7.95 -10.60
N TYR A 27 -3.36 -9.27 -10.73
CA TYR A 27 -3.96 -10.09 -11.79
C TYR A 27 -5.32 -10.71 -11.40
N THR A 28 -5.63 -10.80 -10.10
CA THR A 28 -6.94 -11.25 -9.58
C THR A 28 -7.28 -10.45 -8.34
N ASP A 29 -8.40 -9.73 -8.36
CA ASP A 29 -8.97 -9.12 -7.18
C ASP A 29 -9.81 -10.16 -6.43
N SER A 30 -9.64 -10.21 -5.10
CA SER A 30 -10.62 -10.78 -4.16
C SER A 30 -10.80 -12.32 -4.05
N SER A 31 -9.74 -13.11 -3.87
CA SER A 31 -9.94 -14.45 -3.24
C SER A 31 -8.98 -14.85 -2.12
N SER A 32 -8.01 -14.01 -1.75
CA SER A 32 -7.25 -14.20 -0.51
C SER A 32 -7.62 -13.16 0.55
N THR A 33 -7.67 -13.65 1.79
CA THR A 33 -7.82 -12.84 2.99
C THR A 33 -6.55 -12.94 3.81
N GLY A 34 -6.18 -11.87 4.49
CA GLY A 34 -5.12 -11.93 5.48
C GLY A 34 -5.17 -10.76 6.43
N VAL A 35 -4.17 -10.71 7.31
CA VAL A 35 -4.19 -9.80 8.45
C VAL A 35 -2.91 -8.97 8.49
N LEU A 36 -3.03 -7.73 8.94
CA LEU A 36 -1.87 -6.94 9.35
C LEU A 36 -1.21 -7.60 10.55
N THR A 37 0.09 -7.46 10.70
CA THR A 37 0.79 -8.03 11.87
C THR A 37 0.93 -6.97 12.96
N VAL A 38 0.52 -7.32 14.18
CA VAL A 38 0.73 -6.45 15.35
C VAL A 38 2.22 -6.18 15.58
N ASN A 39 2.52 -5.08 16.26
CA ASN A 39 3.90 -4.67 16.57
C ASN A 39 4.80 -4.52 15.31
N SER A 40 4.19 -4.16 14.17
CA SER A 40 4.88 -4.00 12.90
C SER A 40 4.23 -2.91 12.03
N LEU A 41 5.01 -2.36 11.10
CA LEU A 41 4.54 -1.54 10.00
C LEU A 41 4.74 -2.32 8.70
N THR A 42 3.64 -2.57 7.98
CA THR A 42 3.70 -3.16 6.64
C THR A 42 3.69 -2.05 5.62
N TYR A 43 4.66 -2.06 4.70
CA TYR A 43 4.77 -1.10 3.61
C TYR A 43 4.60 -1.74 2.25
N THR A 44 3.82 -1.10 1.38
CA THR A 44 3.56 -1.56 0.01
C THR A 44 3.81 -0.43 -0.98
N PRO A 45 4.71 -0.59 -1.97
CA PRO A 45 4.99 0.46 -2.93
C PRO A 45 3.83 0.61 -3.91
N PHE A 46 3.60 1.85 -4.36
CA PHE A 46 2.68 2.15 -5.44
C PHE A 46 3.17 3.33 -6.27
N ARG A 47 2.71 3.37 -7.53
CA ARG A 47 3.08 4.41 -8.48
C ARG A 47 1.88 5.26 -8.85
N ILE A 48 2.09 6.56 -8.97
CA ILE A 48 1.11 7.49 -9.53
C ILE A 48 1.63 8.08 -10.83
N ASP A 49 0.83 7.96 -11.90
CA ASP A 49 1.25 8.27 -13.26
C ASP A 49 0.76 9.61 -13.79
N LYS A 50 -0.05 10.33 -13.01
CA LYS A 50 -0.63 11.62 -13.34
C LYS A 50 -0.79 12.45 -12.08
N ASN A 51 -0.70 13.76 -12.19
CA ASN A 51 -1.11 14.65 -11.09
C ASN A 51 -2.57 14.38 -10.77
N VAL A 52 -2.87 14.14 -9.48
CA VAL A 52 -4.22 13.86 -8.99
C VAL A 52 -4.28 14.19 -7.51
N ILE A 53 -5.45 14.63 -7.07
CA ILE A 53 -5.76 14.77 -5.65
C ILE A 53 -6.61 13.55 -5.27
N PHE A 54 -6.23 12.87 -4.20
CA PHE A 54 -7.02 11.81 -3.60
C PHE A 54 -7.64 12.31 -2.30
N ASP A 55 -8.93 12.04 -2.13
CA ASP A 55 -9.74 12.56 -1.03
C ASP A 55 -10.24 11.47 -0.05
N ARG A 56 -10.06 10.20 -0.42
CA ARG A 56 -10.30 9.04 0.46
C ARG A 56 -9.19 8.02 0.37
N PHE A 57 -8.91 7.43 1.52
CA PHE A 57 -8.21 6.15 1.64
C PHE A 57 -9.24 5.07 2.00
N ALA A 58 -9.19 3.92 1.34
CA ALA A 58 -10.13 2.84 1.55
C ALA A 58 -9.44 1.49 1.74
N ILE A 59 -10.03 0.68 2.62
CA ILE A 59 -9.75 -0.75 2.77
C ILE A 59 -11.06 -1.52 2.61
N SER A 60 -10.96 -2.79 2.23
CA SER A 60 -12.10 -3.70 2.22
C SER A 60 -11.85 -4.82 3.23
N CYS A 61 -12.75 -4.95 4.19
CA CYS A 61 -12.70 -5.98 5.22
C CYS A 61 -13.49 -7.22 4.76
N ALA A 62 -12.85 -8.38 4.75
CA ALA A 62 -13.44 -9.63 4.28
C ALA A 62 -14.31 -10.32 5.35
N GLY A 63 -14.18 -9.93 6.63
CA GLY A 63 -14.95 -10.50 7.71
C GLY A 63 -14.93 -9.64 8.97
N THR A 64 -15.72 -10.05 9.95
CA THR A 64 -15.84 -9.39 11.25
C THR A 64 -14.71 -9.83 12.17
N VAL A 65 -14.06 -8.87 12.83
CA VAL A 65 -13.06 -9.11 13.88
C VAL A 65 -13.38 -8.19 15.03
N ALA A 66 -13.68 -8.74 16.22
CA ALA A 66 -13.99 -7.94 17.39
C ALA A 66 -12.84 -6.97 17.69
N ASN A 67 -13.17 -5.67 17.84
CA ASN A 67 -12.20 -4.59 18.07
C ASN A 67 -11.15 -4.43 16.96
N GLY A 68 -11.37 -5.01 15.78
CA GLY A 68 -10.47 -4.86 14.64
C GLY A 68 -10.30 -3.39 14.28
N ALA A 69 -9.05 -2.94 14.27
CA ALA A 69 -8.70 -1.55 13.98
C ALA A 69 -7.35 -1.49 13.29
N ALA A 70 -7.13 -0.46 12.49
CA ALA A 70 -5.84 -0.20 11.88
C ALA A 70 -5.66 1.28 11.60
N ARG A 71 -4.42 1.73 11.60
CA ARG A 71 -4.02 3.05 11.13
C ARG A 71 -3.19 2.86 9.88
N PHE A 72 -3.42 3.74 8.91
CA PHE A 72 -2.71 3.71 7.63
C PHE A 72 -2.05 5.05 7.35
N GLY A 73 -1.02 5.01 6.52
CA GLY A 73 -0.36 6.21 6.05
C GLY A 73 0.17 6.08 4.63
N ILE A 74 0.58 7.23 4.10
CA ILE A 74 1.28 7.33 2.81
C ILE A 74 2.63 8.00 3.08
N TYR A 75 3.70 7.39 2.59
CA TYR A 75 5.06 7.89 2.69
C TYR A 75 5.60 8.21 1.30
N THR A 76 6.52 9.17 1.24
CA THR A 76 7.38 9.37 0.07
C THR A 76 8.23 8.14 -0.19
N ASN A 77 8.73 7.98 -1.41
CA ASN A 77 9.80 7.05 -1.69
C ASN A 77 11.18 7.72 -1.45
N LYS A 78 12.08 7.01 -0.78
CA LYS A 78 13.47 7.41 -0.56
C LYS A 78 14.38 6.24 -0.94
N ASN A 79 14.95 6.28 -2.14
CA ASN A 79 15.88 5.25 -2.64
C ASN A 79 15.32 3.81 -2.60
N GLY A 80 14.03 3.62 -2.90
CA GLY A 80 13.41 2.30 -2.95
C GLY A 80 12.92 1.78 -1.60
N VAL A 81 12.84 2.64 -0.58
CA VAL A 81 12.20 2.38 0.72
C VAL A 81 11.30 3.56 1.12
N PRO A 82 10.36 3.39 2.06
CA PRO A 82 9.54 4.50 2.54
C PRO A 82 10.39 5.60 3.22
N GLY A 83 10.01 6.85 2.99
CA GLY A 83 10.71 8.05 3.45
C GLY A 83 9.91 8.84 4.48
N ASN A 84 9.49 10.06 4.12
CA ASN A 84 8.75 10.97 4.98
C ASN A 84 7.23 10.73 4.89
N LEU A 85 6.54 10.87 6.00
CA LEU A 85 5.09 10.76 6.06
C LEU A 85 4.43 11.93 5.31
N LEU A 86 3.49 11.61 4.44
CA LEU A 86 2.64 12.56 3.71
C LEU A 86 1.21 12.58 4.26
N VAL A 87 0.71 11.41 4.67
CA VAL A 87 -0.66 11.24 5.17
C VAL A 87 -0.65 10.27 6.33
N ASP A 88 -1.32 10.64 7.43
CA ASP A 88 -1.82 9.73 8.45
C ASP A 88 -3.34 9.73 8.36
N THR A 89 -3.95 8.55 8.25
CA THR A 89 -5.41 8.39 8.12
C THR A 89 -6.15 8.49 9.45
N GLY A 90 -5.44 8.55 10.57
CA GLY A 90 -6.06 8.31 11.86
C GLY A 90 -6.35 6.82 12.07
N GLU A 91 -7.12 6.49 13.10
CA GLU A 91 -7.54 5.10 13.30
C GLU A 91 -8.80 4.82 12.48
N ILE A 92 -8.78 3.72 11.72
CA ILE A 92 -9.93 3.19 10.99
C ILE A 92 -10.45 1.98 11.76
N ILE A 93 -11.72 2.05 12.17
CA ILE A 93 -12.42 0.90 12.75
C ILE A 93 -12.72 -0.10 11.62
N ALA A 94 -12.15 -1.29 11.75
CA ALA A 94 -12.19 -2.37 10.78
C ALA A 94 -12.81 -3.65 11.39
N ALA A 95 -13.77 -3.46 12.31
CA ALA A 95 -14.36 -4.54 13.08
C ALA A 95 -15.44 -5.33 12.33
N THR A 96 -15.96 -4.79 11.22
CA THR A 96 -17.04 -5.39 10.43
C THR A 96 -16.65 -5.51 8.96
N SER A 97 -17.28 -6.43 8.25
CA SER A 97 -17.08 -6.60 6.80
C SER A 97 -17.44 -5.35 6.00
N GLY A 98 -16.92 -5.28 4.77
CA GLY A 98 -17.19 -4.22 3.81
C GLY A 98 -16.13 -3.13 3.78
N ILE A 99 -16.41 -2.09 3.00
CA ILE A 99 -15.48 -0.97 2.77
C ILE A 99 -15.43 -0.08 4.02
N LYS A 100 -14.21 0.30 4.42
CA LYS A 100 -13.93 1.30 5.46
C LYS A 100 -13.09 2.40 4.87
N GLU A 101 -13.37 3.64 5.24
CA GLU A 101 -12.77 4.83 4.64
C GLU A 101 -12.24 5.80 5.67
N ALA A 102 -11.17 6.49 5.29
CA ALA A 102 -10.70 7.70 5.95
C ALA A 102 -10.71 8.86 4.95
N ILE A 103 -11.08 10.04 5.45
CA ILE A 103 -10.93 11.30 4.72
C ILE A 103 -9.45 11.67 4.74
N ILE A 104 -8.89 11.96 3.56
CA ILE A 104 -7.51 12.40 3.41
C ILE A 104 -7.45 13.60 2.47
N SER A 105 -6.30 14.25 2.41
CA SER A 105 -5.98 15.23 1.38
C SER A 105 -4.58 14.94 0.86
N PHE A 106 -4.50 14.12 -0.19
CA PHE A 106 -3.24 13.69 -0.77
C PHE A 106 -3.10 14.21 -2.19
N SER A 107 -2.17 15.15 -2.42
CA SER A 107 -1.81 15.59 -3.76
C SER A 107 -0.61 14.78 -4.23
N ALA A 108 -0.84 13.91 -5.21
CA ALA A 108 0.22 13.10 -5.79
C ALA A 108 0.84 13.81 -7.00
N SER A 109 2.17 13.75 -7.08
CA SER A 109 2.95 14.30 -8.19
C SER A 109 3.03 13.31 -9.35
N LEU A 110 3.16 13.86 -10.55
CA LEU A 110 3.33 13.13 -11.80
C LEU A 110 4.57 12.22 -11.75
N LEU A 111 4.37 10.93 -12.03
CA LEU A 111 5.42 9.92 -12.23
C LEU A 111 6.30 9.67 -11.00
N ASP A 112 5.70 9.70 -9.82
CA ASP A 112 6.40 9.43 -8.56
C ASP A 112 5.96 8.11 -7.92
N TRP A 113 6.81 7.60 -7.05
CA TRP A 113 6.59 6.41 -6.24
C TRP A 113 6.30 6.80 -4.80
N TYR A 114 5.37 6.09 -4.21
CA TYR A 114 4.94 6.27 -2.83
C TYR A 114 4.82 4.91 -2.15
N TRP A 115 4.62 4.94 -0.84
CA TRP A 115 4.46 3.75 -0.02
C TRP A 115 3.23 3.88 0.85
N TYR A 116 2.32 2.91 0.75
CA TYR A 116 1.35 2.73 1.81
C TYR A 116 2.03 2.16 3.04
N ALA A 117 1.54 2.52 4.21
CA ALA A 117 1.88 1.91 5.47
C ALA A 117 0.60 1.47 6.19
N GLY A 118 0.66 0.31 6.85
CA GLY A 118 -0.41 -0.17 7.72
C GLY A 118 0.14 -0.70 9.04
N ALA A 119 -0.48 -0.29 10.14
CA ALA A 119 -0.25 -0.82 11.47
C ALA A 119 -1.58 -1.12 12.16
N THR A 120 -1.56 -2.04 13.11
CA THR A 120 -2.77 -2.48 13.80
C THR A 120 -2.48 -2.83 15.27
N PRO A 121 -3.40 -2.52 16.19
CA PRO A 121 -3.36 -3.07 17.55
C PRO A 121 -4.07 -4.43 17.63
N VAL A 122 -5.08 -4.64 16.77
CA VAL A 122 -5.91 -5.85 16.69
C VAL A 122 -6.15 -6.13 15.20
N PRO A 123 -5.50 -7.17 14.64
CA PRO A 123 -5.45 -7.38 13.19
C PRO A 123 -6.83 -7.52 12.53
N PRO A 124 -7.23 -6.60 11.63
CA PRO A 124 -8.45 -6.77 10.87
C PRO A 124 -8.29 -7.84 9.78
N ASN A 125 -9.39 -8.46 9.38
CA ASN A 125 -9.44 -9.39 8.26
C ASN A 125 -9.62 -8.60 6.95
N LEU A 126 -8.54 -8.40 6.19
CA LEU A 126 -8.50 -7.57 4.99
C LEU A 126 -8.47 -8.44 3.73
N TYR A 127 -9.05 -7.90 2.65
CA TYR A 127 -8.77 -8.43 1.32
C TYR A 127 -7.32 -8.13 0.92
N ASN A 128 -6.64 -9.15 0.44
CA ASN A 128 -5.25 -9.09 0.01
C ASN A 128 -5.11 -9.43 -1.47
N GLY A 129 -3.98 -9.04 -2.05
CA GLY A 129 -3.59 -9.55 -3.37
C GLY A 129 -3.05 -10.98 -3.25
N ILE A 130 -3.33 -11.80 -4.27
CA ILE A 130 -2.88 -13.19 -4.35
C ILE A 130 -1.49 -13.24 -4.98
N THR A 131 -1.31 -12.61 -6.14
CA THR A 131 -0.02 -12.60 -6.84
C THR A 131 0.26 -11.20 -7.37
N PHE A 132 1.31 -10.56 -6.85
CA PHE A 132 1.87 -9.34 -7.41
C PHE A 132 2.97 -9.71 -8.41
N LEU A 133 2.57 -10.01 -9.65
CA LEU A 133 3.50 -10.31 -10.72
C LEU A 133 4.36 -9.06 -10.99
N GLY A 134 5.68 -9.21 -10.98
CA GLY A 134 6.60 -8.09 -11.21
C GLY A 134 7.02 -7.32 -9.96
N ASN A 135 6.61 -7.69 -8.74
CA ASN A 135 7.21 -7.03 -7.57
C ASN A 135 8.70 -7.33 -7.38
N ASN A 136 9.21 -8.44 -7.91
CA ASN A 136 10.66 -8.66 -7.97
C ASN A 136 11.37 -7.61 -8.84
N TYR A 137 10.66 -7.01 -9.80
CA TYR A 137 11.15 -5.84 -10.56
C TYR A 137 11.11 -4.56 -9.72
N LEU A 138 10.17 -4.43 -8.77
CA LEU A 138 10.04 -3.23 -7.91
C LEU A 138 10.96 -3.26 -6.69
N LEU A 139 10.96 -4.36 -5.96
CA LEU A 139 11.64 -4.53 -4.67
C LEU A 139 12.97 -5.28 -4.79
N GLY A 140 13.26 -5.85 -5.96
CA GLY A 140 14.40 -6.74 -6.16
C GLY A 140 14.22 -8.09 -5.45
N GLN A 141 15.26 -8.90 -5.52
CA GLN A 141 15.40 -10.12 -4.74
C GLN A 141 16.82 -10.21 -4.20
N ALA A 142 16.98 -10.76 -3.00
CA ALA A 142 18.31 -11.05 -2.46
C ALA A 142 19.04 -12.16 -3.24
N THR A 143 18.28 -13.05 -3.89
CA THR A 143 18.80 -14.14 -4.72
C THR A 143 17.95 -14.21 -5.99
N PRO A 144 18.55 -14.37 -7.18
CA PRO A 144 17.82 -14.37 -8.46
C PRO A 144 17.08 -15.69 -8.70
N THR A 145 16.13 -16.02 -7.84
CA THR A 145 15.27 -17.20 -7.96
C THR A 145 13.81 -16.77 -8.09
N SER A 146 13.11 -17.23 -9.13
CA SER A 146 11.72 -16.85 -9.41
C SER A 146 10.69 -17.58 -8.53
N THR A 147 11.11 -18.20 -7.42
CA THR A 147 10.27 -19.07 -6.59
C THR A 147 9.44 -18.33 -5.54
N SER A 148 9.62 -17.02 -5.37
CA SER A 148 8.80 -16.20 -4.46
C SER A 148 8.61 -14.78 -5.00
N ALA A 149 7.37 -14.30 -5.00
CA ALA A 149 7.03 -12.91 -5.26
C ALA A 149 6.98 -12.16 -3.93
N THR A 150 7.87 -11.18 -3.75
CA THR A 150 7.84 -10.27 -2.61
C THR A 150 6.66 -9.31 -2.76
N ALA A 151 5.65 -9.33 -1.89
CA ALA A 151 4.47 -8.48 -2.07
C ALA A 151 4.62 -7.09 -1.41
N SER A 152 5.43 -7.00 -0.35
CA SER A 152 5.57 -5.84 0.52
C SER A 152 6.82 -5.97 1.39
N ILE A 153 7.17 -4.93 2.13
CA ILE A 153 8.22 -4.98 3.17
C ILE A 153 7.59 -4.74 4.55
N ARG A 154 8.19 -5.28 5.60
CA ARG A 154 7.73 -5.13 6.97
C ARG A 154 8.84 -4.59 7.85
N GLN A 155 8.57 -3.50 8.56
CA GLN A 155 9.37 -3.08 9.69
C GLN A 155 8.83 -3.75 10.95
N SER A 156 9.67 -4.50 11.65
CA SER A 156 9.33 -5.09 12.96
C SER A 156 9.66 -4.14 14.11
N GLY A 157 9.03 -4.36 15.28
CA GLY A 157 9.29 -3.60 16.50
C GLY A 157 8.59 -2.23 16.58
N PHE A 158 7.68 -1.94 15.64
CA PHE A 158 6.86 -0.74 15.72
C PHE A 158 5.75 -0.91 16.75
N THR A 159 5.65 -0.02 17.74
CA THR A 159 4.51 -0.02 18.68
C THR A 159 3.35 0.76 18.08
N TYR A 160 2.14 0.19 18.10
CA TYR A 160 0.95 0.82 17.51
C TYR A 160 0.70 2.23 18.07
N GLY A 161 0.44 3.19 17.19
CA GLY A 161 0.27 4.60 17.52
C GLY A 161 0.17 5.47 16.26
N ALA A 162 0.46 6.77 16.38
CA ALA A 162 0.60 7.67 15.23
C ALA A 162 1.66 7.16 14.25
N MET A 163 1.44 7.41 12.96
CA MET A 163 2.42 7.06 11.95
C MET A 163 3.70 7.87 12.17
N PRO A 164 4.88 7.23 12.16
CA PRO A 164 6.15 7.95 12.29
C PRO A 164 6.30 9.02 11.21
N SER A 165 6.76 10.22 11.56
CA SER A 165 7.02 11.30 10.58
C SER A 165 8.10 10.94 9.56
N VAL A 166 9.01 10.04 9.93
CA VAL A 166 9.97 9.36 9.06
C VAL A 166 9.79 7.86 9.25
N ALA A 167 9.65 7.13 8.16
CA ALA A 167 9.44 5.69 8.20
C ALA A 167 10.65 4.99 8.86
N PRO A 168 10.44 4.18 9.90
CA PRO A 168 11.47 3.31 10.43
C PRO A 168 11.82 2.23 9.40
N ILE A 169 13.12 2.08 9.15
CA ILE A 169 13.70 1.15 8.15
C ILE A 169 14.84 0.29 8.70
N ASP A 170 15.08 0.32 10.02
CA ASP A 170 16.23 -0.33 10.64
C ASP A 170 16.11 -1.86 10.71
N ASN A 171 14.90 -2.40 10.53
CA ASN A 171 14.63 -3.83 10.63
C ASN A 171 13.56 -4.27 9.61
N LEU A 172 13.86 -4.00 8.34
CA LEU A 172 13.03 -4.38 7.21
C LEU A 172 13.20 -5.85 6.84
N SER A 173 12.08 -6.52 6.60
CA SER A 173 12.04 -7.85 5.99
C SER A 173 11.03 -7.91 4.85
N PHE A 174 11.30 -8.76 3.86
CA PHE A 174 10.39 -8.97 2.76
C PHE A 174 9.21 -9.83 3.20
N ILE A 175 7.99 -9.38 2.89
CA ILE A 175 6.77 -10.18 3.03
C ILE A 175 6.62 -11.00 1.75
N THR A 176 6.72 -12.32 1.88
CA THR A 176 6.48 -13.28 0.80
C THR A 176 5.03 -13.80 0.84
N GLY A 177 4.46 -14.10 -0.32
CA GLY A 177 3.11 -14.67 -0.43
C GLY A 177 1.94 -13.67 -0.34
N ASN A 178 0.73 -14.18 -0.10
CA ASN A 178 -0.56 -13.50 -0.28
C ASN A 178 -0.93 -12.55 0.88
N LEU A 179 0.00 -11.73 1.33
CA LEU A 179 -0.12 -10.98 2.59
C LEU A 179 -0.02 -9.46 2.42
N ALA A 180 0.09 -8.94 1.20
CA ALA A 180 0.00 -7.50 0.97
C ALA A 180 -1.48 -7.08 0.97
N PRO A 181 -1.90 -6.24 1.92
CA PRO A 181 -3.27 -5.74 1.94
C PRO A 181 -3.54 -4.88 0.71
N LEU A 182 -4.77 -4.98 0.21
CA LEU A 182 -5.23 -4.12 -0.86
C LEU A 182 -5.66 -2.78 -0.26
N PHE A 183 -5.18 -1.72 -0.88
CA PHE A 183 -5.52 -0.34 -0.54
C PHE A 183 -6.08 0.34 -1.77
N TRP A 184 -7.05 1.21 -1.54
CA TRP A 184 -7.64 2.04 -2.59
C TRP A 184 -7.54 3.51 -2.22
N LEU A 185 -7.30 4.34 -3.23
CA LEU A 185 -7.47 5.78 -3.13
C LEU A 185 -8.60 6.22 -4.03
N ARG A 186 -9.47 7.10 -3.53
CA ARG A 186 -10.50 7.74 -4.36
C ARG A 186 -9.96 9.04 -4.94
N ALA A 187 -9.99 9.16 -6.26
CA ALA A 187 -9.67 10.43 -6.90
C ALA A 187 -10.76 11.46 -6.54
N GLY A 188 -10.33 12.63 -6.07
CA GLY A 188 -11.19 13.78 -5.79
C GLY A 188 -11.79 14.38 -7.05
#